data_AF-A0A6G7SQT8-F1
#
_entry.id   AF-A0A6G7SQT8-F1
#
_cell.length_a   1.000
_cell.length_b   1.000
_cell.length_c   1.000
_cell.angle_alpha   90.00
_cell.angle_beta   90.00
_cell.angle_gamma   90.00
#
_symmetry.space_group_name_H-M   'P 1'
#
loop_
_entity.id
_entity.type
_entity.pdbx_description
1 polymer ?
#
loop_
_entity_poly.entity_id
_entity_poly.type
_entity_poly.pdbx_seq_one_letter_code
_entity_poly.pdbx_strand_id
1 'polypeptide(L)'
;MVRTLVPMVLAIVLTVIGLLHFIWAFSHWPMKNAVTFTKTFAGTDDGVMPPAPITLLVGLALIGGAVLTLMVNESLPAIGPEWLRLVGMYGLTVVLLVRGLGGYFMNSGAAVEFQQLNTVLYSPLCVVLGSLGGIVAVAASRR
;
A
#
# COMPACT_ATOMS: atom_id res chain seq x y z
N MET A 1 -14.23 -13.04 -15.76
CA MET A 1 -14.53 -11.95 -14.81
C MET A 1 -13.47 -11.80 -13.72
N VAL A 2 -13.11 -12.83 -12.96
CA VAL A 2 -12.04 -12.74 -11.94
C VAL A 2 -10.70 -12.25 -12.51
N ARG A 3 -10.37 -12.66 -13.75
CA ARG A 3 -9.17 -12.24 -14.49
C ARG A 3 -9.02 -10.73 -14.69
N THR A 4 -10.10 -9.95 -14.64
CA THR A 4 -10.06 -8.48 -14.84
C THR A 4 -10.50 -7.71 -13.60
N LEU A 5 -11.44 -8.25 -12.82
CA LEU A 5 -11.93 -7.60 -11.60
C LEU A 5 -10.85 -7.47 -10.52
N VAL A 6 -10.09 -8.55 -10.27
CA VAL A 6 -9.05 -8.55 -9.21
C VAL A 6 -7.94 -7.52 -9.48
N PRO A 7 -7.32 -7.47 -10.68
CA PRO A 7 -6.34 -6.44 -11.02
C PRO A 7 -6.91 -5.02 -10.94
N MET A 8 -8.14 -4.81 -11.40
CA MET A 8 -8.77 -3.49 -11.39
C MET A 8 -9.05 -3.00 -9.97
N VAL A 9 -9.62 -3.85 -9.11
CA VAL A 9 -9.86 -3.51 -7.70
C VAL A 9 -8.53 -3.22 -6.99
N LEU A 10 -7.52 -4.07 -7.19
CA LEU A 10 -6.19 -3.85 -6.62
C LEU A 10 -5.59 -2.51 -7.08
N ALA A 11 -5.62 -2.21 -8.38
CA ALA A 11 -5.09 -0.97 -8.93
C ALA A 11 -5.83 0.28 -8.42
N ILE A 12 -7.16 0.23 -8.32
CA ILE A 12 -7.97 1.34 -7.78
C ILE A 12 -7.61 1.57 -6.32
N VAL A 13 -7.57 0.52 -5.50
CA VAL A 13 -7.28 0.66 -4.06
C VAL A 13 -5.86 1.17 -3.84
N LEU A 14 -4.86 0.63 -4.54
CA LEU A 14 -3.49 1.12 -4.49
C LEU A 14 -3.38 2.59 -4.93
N THR A 15 -4.12 2.98 -5.97
CA THR A 15 -4.15 4.38 -6.43
C THR A 15 -4.73 5.30 -5.37
N VAL A 16 -5.88 4.95 -4.78
CA VAL A 16 -6.52 5.76 -3.73
C VAL A 16 -5.59 5.92 -2.52
N ILE A 17 -4.97 4.83 -2.06
CA ILE A 17 -4.03 4.88 -0.92
C ILE A 17 -2.78 5.68 -1.29
N GLY A 18 -2.27 5.55 -2.52
CA GLY A 18 -1.14 6.32 -3.01
C GLY A 18 -1.42 7.82 -3.00
N LEU A 19 -2.56 8.24 -3.54
CA LEU A 19 -3.01 9.65 -3.52
C LEU A 19 -3.16 10.17 -2.09
N LEU A 20 -3.66 9.35 -1.17
CA LEU A 20 -3.77 9.73 0.23
C LEU A 20 -2.39 10.01 0.86
N HIS A 21 -1.35 9.26 0.49
CA HIS A 21 0.03 9.54 0.92
C HIS A 21 0.56 10.85 0.32
N PHE A 22 0.23 11.17 -0.93
CA PHE A 22 0.58 12.48 -1.50
C PHE A 22 -0.08 13.64 -0.73
N ILE A 23 -1.34 13.49 -0.33
CA ILE A 23 -2.03 14.49 0.50
C ILE A 23 -1.34 14.58 1.87
N TRP A 24 -1.03 13.45 2.49
CA TRP A 24 -0.39 13.39 3.81
C TRP A 24 1.06 13.87 3.83
N ALA A 25 1.73 13.95 2.68
CA ALA A 25 3.04 14.57 2.60
C ALA A 25 3.01 16.09 2.86
N PHE A 26 1.86 16.73 2.68
CA PHE A 26 1.71 18.19 2.80
C PHE A 26 0.57 18.63 3.74
N SER A 27 -0.27 17.69 4.20
CA SER A 27 -1.48 18.00 4.95
C SER A 27 -1.79 16.94 6.00
N HIS A 28 -2.38 17.38 7.12
CA HIS A 28 -2.87 16.51 8.19
C HIS A 28 -4.32 16.05 7.98
N TRP A 29 -4.88 16.30 6.80
CA TRP A 29 -6.26 15.95 6.47
C TRP A 29 -6.52 14.45 6.67
N PRO A 30 -7.64 14.03 7.26
CA PRO A 30 -8.83 14.81 7.65
C PRO A 30 -8.78 15.39 9.08
N MET A 31 -7.66 15.28 9.79
CA MET A 31 -7.55 15.68 11.19
C MET A 31 -7.33 17.18 11.36
N LYS A 32 -7.81 17.73 12.48
CA LYS A 32 -7.74 19.17 12.78
C LYS A 32 -6.35 19.65 13.18
N ASN A 33 -5.48 18.76 13.67
CA ASN A 33 -4.14 19.12 14.15
C ASN A 33 -3.12 17.98 13.90
N ALA A 34 -1.84 18.35 13.87
CA ALA A 34 -0.73 17.44 13.59
C ALA A 34 -0.61 16.33 14.64
N VAL A 35 -0.78 16.66 15.92
CA VAL A 35 -0.67 15.69 17.03
C VAL A 35 -1.72 14.59 16.93
N THR A 36 -2.98 14.92 16.65
CA THR A 36 -4.01 13.86 16.51
C THR A 36 -3.78 13.05 15.24
N PHE A 37 -3.26 13.69 14.18
CA PHE A 37 -2.86 12.98 12.96
C PHE A 37 -1.75 11.97 13.25
N THR A 38 -0.63 12.39 13.85
CA THR A 38 0.50 11.50 14.13
C THR A 38 0.11 10.41 15.12
N LYS A 39 -0.71 10.72 16.13
CA LYS A 39 -1.20 9.73 17.09
C LYS A 39 -2.04 8.65 16.44
N THR A 40 -2.85 9.02 15.45
CA THR A 40 -3.79 8.13 14.77
C THR A 40 -3.14 7.37 13.61
N PHE A 41 -2.30 8.04 12.82
CA PHE A 41 -1.77 7.54 11.54
C PHE A 41 -0.26 7.23 11.55
N ALA A 42 0.54 7.91 12.37
CA ALA A 42 1.98 7.68 12.46
C ALA A 42 2.39 6.85 13.70
N GLY A 43 1.51 6.73 14.69
CA GLY A 43 1.77 6.04 15.95
C GLY A 43 2.60 6.85 16.96
N THR A 44 2.86 8.14 16.70
CA THR A 44 3.64 9.03 17.57
C THR A 44 2.78 10.17 18.14
N ASP A 45 3.03 10.55 19.38
CA ASP A 45 2.31 11.64 20.08
C ASP A 45 3.08 12.98 20.09
N ASP A 46 4.24 13.03 19.44
CA ASP A 46 5.11 14.20 19.35
C ASP A 46 4.64 15.26 18.34
N GLY A 47 3.65 14.94 17.50
CA GLY A 47 3.17 15.83 16.44
C GLY A 47 4.16 16.04 15.30
N VAL A 48 5.26 15.28 15.26
CA VAL A 48 6.27 15.37 14.22
C VAL A 48 5.81 14.55 13.03
N MET A 49 5.49 15.23 11.92
CA MET A 49 5.11 14.54 10.70
C MET A 49 6.28 13.70 10.15
N PRO A 50 5.99 12.52 9.55
CA PRO A 50 6.98 11.80 8.76
C PRO A 50 7.56 12.71 7.67
N PRO A 51 8.87 12.62 7.38
CA PRO A 51 9.50 13.42 6.33
C PRO A 51 8.76 13.25 5.00
N ALA A 52 8.33 14.37 4.40
CA ALA A 52 7.58 14.37 3.14
C ALA A 52 8.21 13.51 2.04
N PRO A 53 9.55 13.47 1.83
CA PRO A 53 10.14 12.61 0.81
C PRO A 53 9.85 11.12 0.99
N ILE A 54 9.79 10.63 2.24
CA ILE A 54 9.52 9.23 2.55
C ILE A 54 8.03 8.92 2.26
N THR A 55 7.14 9.80 2.71
CA THR A 55 5.69 9.66 2.46
C THR A 55 5.36 9.69 0.97
N LEU A 56 6.02 10.58 0.21
CA LEU A 56 5.91 10.64 -1.25
C LEU A 56 6.48 9.39 -1.93
N LEU A 57 7.60 8.84 -1.44
CA LEU A 57 8.16 7.60 -1.97
C LEU A 57 7.20 6.43 -1.80
N VAL A 58 6.55 6.32 -0.64
CA VAL A 58 5.51 5.29 -0.42
C VAL A 58 4.32 5.51 -1.36
N GLY A 59 3.84 6.75 -1.49
CA GLY A 59 2.78 7.09 -2.44
C GLY A 59 3.13 6.71 -3.89
N LEU A 60 4.35 7.02 -4.33
CA LEU A 60 4.87 6.63 -5.64
C LEU A 60 4.99 5.12 -5.81
N ALA A 61 5.45 4.40 -4.78
CA ALA A 61 5.54 2.94 -4.83
C ALA A 61 4.15 2.29 -4.97
N LEU A 62 3.13 2.82 -4.28
CA LEU A 62 1.76 2.34 -4.38
C LEU A 62 1.16 2.61 -5.77
N ILE A 63 1.33 3.83 -6.30
CA ILE A 63 0.89 4.18 -7.65
C ILE A 63 1.63 3.35 -8.70
N GLY A 64 2.93 3.17 -8.53
CA GLY A 64 3.75 2.29 -9.37
C GLY A 64 3.25 0.85 -9.34
N GLY A 65 2.88 0.34 -8.16
CA GLY A 65 2.26 -0.97 -8.01
C GLY A 65 0.90 -1.09 -8.71
N ALA A 66 0.08 -0.04 -8.70
CA ALA A 66 -1.19 0.02 -9.43
C ALA A 66 -0.96 -0.04 -10.94
N VAL A 67 -0.05 0.79 -11.47
CA VAL A 67 0.32 0.78 -12.89
C VAL A 67 0.88 -0.57 -13.30
N LEU A 68 1.75 -1.15 -12.48
CA LEU A 68 2.34 -2.46 -12.72
C LEU A 68 1.29 -3.56 -12.79
N THR A 69 0.32 -3.54 -11.88
CA THR A 69 -0.83 -4.46 -11.86
C THR A 69 -1.62 -4.38 -13.18
N LEU A 70 -1.86 -3.17 -13.69
CA LEU A 70 -2.57 -2.95 -14.95
C LEU A 70 -1.75 -3.39 -16.17
N MET A 71 -0.43 -3.17 -16.17
CA MET A 71 0.48 -3.62 -17.24
C MET A 71 0.57 -5.14 -17.31
N VAL A 72 0.60 -5.81 -16.15
CA VAL A 72 0.67 -7.28 -16.06
C VAL A 72 -0.67 -7.93 -16.46
N ASN A 73 -1.78 -7.20 -16.31
CA ASN A 73 -3.10 -7.62 -16.80
C ASN A 73 -3.42 -7.14 -18.23
N GLU A 74 -2.44 -6.65 -18.99
CA GLU A 74 -2.60 -6.17 -20.38
C GLU A 74 -3.63 -5.03 -20.54
N SER A 75 -4.04 -4.39 -19.44
CA SER A 75 -4.98 -3.27 -19.43
C SER A 75 -4.29 -1.95 -19.80
N LEU A 76 -2.96 -1.91 -19.66
CA LEU A 76 -2.09 -0.84 -20.14
C LEU A 76 -0.98 -1.43 -21.01
N PRO A 77 -0.45 -0.65 -21.97
CA PRO A 77 0.75 -1.03 -22.72
C PRO A 77 1.89 -1.35 -21.75
N ALA A 78 2.45 -2.55 -21.89
CA ALA A 78 3.58 -2.96 -21.08
C ALA A 78 4.84 -2.17 -21.45
N ILE A 79 5.53 -1.63 -20.44
CA ILE A 79 6.83 -0.97 -20.61
C ILE A 79 7.89 -1.84 -19.94
N GLY A 80 8.97 -2.13 -20.68
CA GLY A 80 10.12 -2.89 -20.18
C GLY A 80 9.94 -4.42 -20.20
N PRO A 81 10.97 -5.16 -19.73
CA PRO A 81 10.99 -6.62 -19.76
C PRO A 81 9.90 -7.24 -18.89
N GLU A 82 9.33 -8.36 -19.35
CA GLU A 82 8.30 -9.09 -18.60
C GLU A 82 8.78 -9.59 -17.23
N TRP A 83 9.99 -10.15 -17.17
CA TRP A 83 10.57 -10.63 -15.91
C TRP A 83 10.66 -9.53 -14.85
N LEU A 84 10.97 -8.29 -15.26
CA LEU A 84 11.07 -7.15 -14.35
C LEU A 84 9.69 -6.79 -13.78
N ARG A 85 8.65 -6.88 -14.62
CA ARG A 85 7.27 -6.64 -14.19
C ARG A 85 6.78 -7.70 -13.20
N LEU A 86 7.08 -8.96 -13.46
CA LEU A 86 6.74 -10.05 -12.55
C LEU A 86 7.50 -9.94 -11.22
N VAL A 87 8.81 -9.65 -11.25
CA VAL A 87 9.61 -9.41 -10.04
C VAL A 87 9.04 -8.25 -9.24
N GLY A 88 8.64 -7.16 -9.89
CA GLY A 88 7.99 -6.03 -9.22
C GLY A 88 6.67 -6.42 -8.53
N MET A 89 5.84 -7.25 -9.17
CA MET A 89 4.58 -7.72 -8.59
C MET A 89 4.80 -8.66 -7.40
N TYR A 90 5.77 -9.58 -7.50
CA TYR A 90 6.16 -10.42 -6.37
C TYR A 90 6.77 -9.59 -5.23
N GLY A 91 7.58 -8.59 -5.54
CA GLY A 91 8.13 -7.64 -4.57
C GLY A 91 7.02 -6.88 -3.83
N LEU A 92 6.06 -6.31 -4.56
CA LEU A 92 4.89 -5.64 -3.98
C LEU A 92 4.10 -6.59 -3.05
N THR A 93 3.87 -7.81 -3.51
CA THR A 93 3.19 -8.87 -2.73
C THR A 93 3.91 -9.14 -1.41
N VAL A 94 5.22 -9.38 -1.47
CA VAL A 94 6.04 -9.67 -0.29
C VAL A 94 6.04 -8.49 0.66
N VAL A 95 6.24 -7.26 0.18
CA VAL A 95 6.25 -6.07 1.03
C VAL A 95 4.91 -5.88 1.76
N LEU A 96 3.79 -6.02 1.04
CA LEU A 96 2.45 -5.88 1.64
C LEU A 96 2.14 -6.99 2.65
N LEU A 97 2.52 -8.24 2.35
CA LEU A 97 2.34 -9.36 3.28
C LEU A 97 3.21 -9.22 4.52
N VAL A 98 4.50 -8.88 4.35
CA VAL A 98 5.42 -8.63 5.47
C VAL A 98 4.91 -7.47 6.32
N ARG A 99 4.44 -6.38 5.73
CA ARG A 99 3.89 -5.25 6.49
C ARG A 99 2.56 -5.61 7.18
N GLY A 100 1.70 -6.38 6.52
CA GLY A 100 0.42 -6.81 7.07
C GLY A 100 0.58 -7.76 8.25
N LEU A 101 1.40 -8.80 8.09
CA LEU A 101 1.69 -9.80 9.11
C LEU A 101 2.58 -9.24 10.23
N GLY A 102 3.65 -8.52 9.87
CA GLY A 102 4.55 -7.89 10.83
C GLY A 102 3.85 -6.82 11.67
N GLY A 103 2.84 -6.14 11.11
CA GLY A 103 2.02 -5.18 11.84
C GLY A 103 1.29 -5.74 13.06
N TYR A 104 1.01 -7.04 13.12
CA TYR A 104 0.43 -7.66 14.32
C TYR A 104 1.44 -7.85 15.46
N PHE A 105 2.72 -8.01 15.14
CA PHE A 105 3.78 -8.30 16.13
C PHE A 105 4.60 -7.06 16.52
N MET A 106 4.75 -6.09 15.63
CA MET A 106 5.63 -4.92 15.81
C MET A 106 4.91 -3.67 16.34
N ASN A 107 3.67 -3.81 16.82
CA ASN A 107 2.84 -2.68 17.27
C ASN A 107 3.20 -2.17 18.68
N SER A 108 3.99 -2.95 19.43
CA SER A 108 4.37 -2.70 20.81
C SER A 108 5.21 -1.42 20.95
N GLY A 109 4.55 -0.29 21.22
CA GLY A 109 5.19 1.02 21.41
C GLY A 109 4.52 2.17 20.66
N ALA A 110 3.61 1.88 19.72
CA ALA A 110 2.83 2.92 19.06
C ALA A 110 1.65 3.39 19.94
N ALA A 111 1.14 4.60 19.68
CA ALA A 111 -0.06 5.11 20.31
C ALA A 111 -1.26 4.16 20.16
N VAL A 112 -2.10 4.05 21.20
CA VAL A 112 -3.22 3.08 21.26
C VAL A 112 -4.18 3.24 20.08
N GLU A 113 -4.43 4.47 19.63
CA GLU A 113 -5.28 4.78 18.49
C GLU A 113 -4.72 4.18 17.20
N PHE A 114 -3.42 4.37 16.94
CA PHE A 114 -2.74 3.73 15.82
C PHE A 114 -2.74 2.21 15.99
N GLN A 115 -2.55 1.69 17.20
CA GLN A 115 -2.50 0.25 17.41
C GLN A 115 -3.82 -0.42 17.01
N GLN A 116 -4.95 0.14 17.45
CA GLN A 116 -6.29 -0.35 17.12
C GLN A 116 -6.55 -0.30 15.61
N LEU A 117 -6.24 0.82 14.96
CA LEU A 117 -6.39 0.97 13.51
C LEU A 117 -5.48 0.03 12.74
N ASN A 118 -4.24 -0.15 13.19
CA ASN A 118 -3.29 -1.04 12.56
C ASN A 118 -3.76 -2.49 12.63
N THR A 119 -4.26 -2.95 13.78
CA THR A 119 -4.76 -4.33 13.94
C THR A 119 -6.08 -4.58 13.20
N VAL A 120 -7.02 -3.63 13.22
CA VAL A 120 -8.38 -3.84 12.67
C VAL A 120 -8.47 -3.48 11.19
N LEU A 121 -7.67 -2.52 10.70
CA LEU A 121 -7.78 -1.99 9.35
C LEU A 121 -6.49 -2.13 8.54
N TYR A 122 -5.35 -1.61 9.00
CA TYR A 122 -4.16 -1.54 8.13
C TYR A 122 -3.53 -2.90 7.86
N SER A 123 -3.26 -3.69 8.90
CA SER A 123 -2.73 -5.04 8.75
C SER A 123 -3.60 -5.94 7.88
N PRO A 124 -4.93 -6.07 8.11
CA PRO A 124 -5.77 -6.90 7.26
C PRO A 124 -5.85 -6.36 5.83
N LEU A 125 -5.90 -5.03 5.64
CA LEU A 125 -5.88 -4.44 4.31
C LEU A 125 -4.58 -4.78 3.57
N CYS A 126 -3.42 -4.65 4.21
CA CYS A 126 -2.14 -5.03 3.62
C CYS A 126 -2.08 -6.53 3.28
N VAL A 127 -2.60 -7.41 4.15
CA VAL A 127 -2.67 -8.85 3.86
C VAL A 127 -3.58 -9.14 2.66
N VAL A 128 -4.75 -8.49 2.59
CA VAL A 128 -5.69 -8.65 1.47
C VAL A 128 -5.05 -8.15 0.17
N LEU A 129 -4.48 -6.94 0.16
CA LEU A 129 -3.84 -6.39 -1.04
C LEU A 129 -2.62 -7.22 -1.47
N GLY A 130 -1.81 -7.69 -0.52
CA GLY A 130 -0.70 -8.59 -0.79
C GLY A 130 -1.20 -9.90 -1.41
N SER A 131 -2.27 -10.48 -0.88
CA SER A 131 -2.87 -11.71 -1.41
C SER A 131 -3.44 -11.51 -2.82
N LEU A 132 -4.13 -10.40 -3.08
CA LEU A 132 -4.61 -10.04 -4.41
C LEU A 132 -3.45 -9.84 -5.39
N GLY A 133 -2.38 -9.15 -4.96
CA GLY A 133 -1.16 -8.97 -5.75
C GLY A 133 -0.50 -10.31 -6.12
N GLY A 134 -0.43 -11.24 -5.17
CA GLY A 134 0.07 -12.60 -5.39
C GLY A 134 -0.78 -13.38 -6.39
N ILE A 135 -2.11 -13.28 -6.30
CA ILE A 135 -3.03 -13.89 -7.28
C ILE A 135 -2.76 -13.34 -8.68
N VAL A 136 -2.59 -12.02 -8.83
CA VAL A 136 -2.27 -11.40 -10.12
C VAL A 136 -0.91 -11.86 -10.64
N ALA A 137 0.12 -11.89 -9.79
CA ALA A 137 1.47 -12.34 -10.17
C ALA A 137 1.49 -13.82 -10.63
N VAL A 138 0.79 -14.69 -9.91
CA VAL A 138 0.67 -16.12 -10.27
C VAL A 138 -0.15 -16.28 -11.55
N ALA A 139 -1.24 -15.54 -11.70
CA ALA A 139 -2.07 -15.60 -12.90
C ALA A 139 -1.32 -15.11 -14.15
N ALA A 140 -0.39 -14.17 -14.00
CA ALA A 140 0.45 -13.66 -15.08
C ALA A 140 1.61 -14.60 -15.44
N SER A 141 2.27 -15.19 -14.44
CA SER A 141 3.39 -16.14 -14.67
C SER A 141 2.96 -17.48 -15.28
N ARG A 142 1.66 -17.79 -15.30
CA ARG A 142 1.10 -18.99 -15.93
C ARG A 142 0.59 -18.76 -17.37
N ARG A 143 0.75 -17.55 -17.90
CA ARG A 143 0.41 -17.23 -19.30
C ARG A 143 1.61 -17.51 -20.18
#